data_AF-A0A7C9VB58-F1
#
_entry.id   AF-A0A7C9VB58-F1
#
_cell.length_a   1.000
_cell.length_b   1.000
_cell.length_c   1.000
_cell.angle_alpha   90.00
_cell.angle_beta   90.00
_cell.angle_gamma   90.00
#
_symmetry.space_group_name_H-M   'P 1'
#
loop_
_entity.id
_entity.type
_entity.pdbx_description
1 polymer ?
#
loop_
_entity_poly.entity_id
_entity_poly.type
_entity_poly.pdbx_seq_one_letter_code
_entity_poly.pdbx_strand_id
1 'polypeptide(L)' 'MKAAAAEQSEFPWDRVMAMGFGLLRLSPKTFWSMTPREFERALSALSPGRSDAPRRNDLASLMRAFPDKTLQEEAWPKT' A
#
# COMPACT_ATOMS: atom_id res chain seq x y z
N MET A 1 -19.75 5.85 12.16
CA MET A 1 -18.94 5.68 10.94
C MET A 1 -17.91 4.60 11.23
N LYS A 2 -17.96 3.47 10.50
CA LYS A 2 -17.15 2.27 10.77
C LYS A 2 -15.71 2.53 10.33
N ALA A 3 -14.73 2.39 11.23
CA ALA A 3 -13.32 2.38 10.86
C ALA A 3 -13.09 1.24 9.85
N ALA A 4 -12.49 1.54 8.71
CA ALA A 4 -12.06 0.52 7.77
C ALA A 4 -10.95 -0.28 8.44
N ALA A 5 -11.31 -1.36 9.12
CA ALA A 5 -10.40 -2.45 9.36
C ALA A 5 -9.86 -2.85 7.99
N ALA A 6 -8.62 -2.49 7.69
CA ALA A 6 -7.94 -3.03 6.54
C ALA A 6 -7.83 -4.53 6.81
N GLU A 7 -8.79 -5.30 6.27
CA GLU A 7 -8.64 -6.75 6.18
C GLU A 7 -7.26 -7.00 5.59
N GLN A 8 -6.50 -7.93 6.18
CA GLN A 8 -5.21 -8.35 5.67
C GLN A 8 -5.46 -9.07 4.34
N SER A 9 -5.69 -8.30 3.27
CA SER A 9 -5.87 -8.84 1.94
C SER A 9 -4.51 -9.33 1.46
N GLU A 10 -4.48 -10.52 0.87
CA GLU A 10 -3.31 -11.01 0.17
C GLU A 10 -2.82 -9.97 -0.85
N PHE A 11 -1.52 -9.96 -1.10
CA PHE A 11 -0.96 -9.03 -2.07
C PHE A 11 -1.59 -9.28 -3.46
N PRO A 12 -2.06 -8.24 -4.17
CA PRO A 12 -2.92 -8.40 -5.35
C PRO A 12 -2.12 -8.74 -6.62
N TRP A 13 -1.60 -9.98 -6.68
CA TRP A 13 -0.73 -10.45 -7.76
C TRP A 13 -1.34 -10.30 -9.15
N ASP A 14 -2.62 -10.64 -9.32
CA ASP A 14 -3.31 -10.56 -10.61
C ASP A 14 -3.26 -9.15 -11.20
N ARG A 15 -3.47 -8.14 -10.34
CA ARG A 15 -3.45 -6.73 -10.74
C ARG A 15 -2.05 -6.31 -11.16
N VAL A 16 -1.03 -6.71 -10.39
CA VAL A 16 0.37 -6.39 -10.69
C VAL A 16 0.80 -7.03 -12.01
N MET A 17 0.45 -8.29 -12.27
CA MET A 17 0.80 -8.98 -13.50
C MET A 17 0.03 -8.42 -14.71
N ALA A 18 -1.24 -8.06 -14.56
CA ALA A 18 -2.01 -7.41 -15.63
C ALA A 18 -1.40 -6.05 -16.03
N MET A 19 -0.93 -5.28 -15.05
CA MET A 19 -0.24 -4.02 -15.28
C MET A 19 1.14 -4.23 -15.94
N GLY A 20 1.92 -5.20 -15.48
CA GLY A 20 3.24 -5.51 -16.03
C GLY A 20 3.20 -6.05 -17.46
N PHE A 21 2.40 -7.09 -17.71
CA PHE A 21 2.35 -7.78 -19.01
C PHE A 21 1.37 -7.17 -19.99
N GLY A 22 0.25 -6.64 -19.50
CA GLY A 22 -0.78 -6.03 -20.36
C GLY A 22 -0.45 -4.58 -20.67
N LEU A 23 -0.46 -3.74 -19.64
CA LEU A 23 -0.38 -2.29 -19.82
C LEU A 23 1.03 -1.82 -20.21
N LEU A 24 2.06 -2.29 -19.50
CA LEU A 24 3.46 -1.92 -19.76
C LEU A 24 4.12 -2.81 -20.82
N ARG A 25 3.48 -3.92 -21.23
CA ARG A 25 3.96 -4.89 -22.22
C ARG A 25 5.39 -5.39 -21.94
N LEU A 26 5.73 -5.55 -20.66
CA LEU A 26 7.05 -6.05 -20.26
C LEU A 26 7.20 -7.53 -20.60
N SER A 27 8.40 -7.95 -20.98
CA SER A 27 8.71 -9.38 -21.02
C SER A 27 8.72 -9.95 -19.58
N PRO A 28 8.39 -11.24 -19.38
CA PRO A 28 8.51 -11.89 -18.07
C PRO A 28 9.89 -11.70 -17.42
N LYS A 29 10.97 -11.79 -18.22
CA LYS A 29 12.33 -11.58 -17.74
C LYS A 29 12.53 -10.17 -17.18
N THR A 30 12.11 -9.14 -17.92
CA THR A 30 12.23 -7.74 -17.49
C THR A 30 11.40 -7.47 -16.24
N PHE A 31 10.16 -7.99 -16.20
CA PHE A 31 9.28 -7.83 -15.06
C PHE A 31 9.83 -8.46 -13.78
N TRP A 32 10.36 -9.68 -13.85
CA TRP A 32 10.91 -10.35 -12.67
C TRP A 32 12.30 -9.83 -12.26
N SER A 33 13.05 -9.21 -13.17
CA SER A 33 14.33 -8.58 -12.83
C SER A 33 14.22 -7.19 -12.22
N MET A 34 13.05 -6.55 -12.34
CA MET A 34 12.89 -5.16 -11.91
C MET A 34 12.57 -5.05 -10.42
N THR A 35 12.96 -3.94 -9.82
CA THR A 35 12.62 -3.64 -8.43
C THR A 35 11.19 -3.09 -8.33
N PRO A 36 10.52 -3.23 -7.17
CA PRO A 36 9.19 -2.63 -6.95
C PRO A 36 9.18 -1.10 -7.13
N ARG A 37 10.29 -0.41 -6.84
CA ARG A 37 10.43 1.03 -7.05
C ARG A 37 10.45 1.41 -8.52
N GLU A 38 11.17 0.64 -9.34
CA GLU A 38 11.19 0.84 -10.79
C GLU A 38 9.81 0.56 -11.39
N PHE A 39 9.14 -0.50 -10.93
CA PHE A 39 7.77 -0.81 -11.35
C PHE A 39 6.79 0.31 -10.99
N GLU A 40 6.87 0.85 -9.76
CA GLU A 40 6.05 1.99 -9.33
C GLU A 40 6.29 3.22 -10.21
N ARG A 41 7.53 3.53 -10.55
CA ARG A 41 7.85 4.66 -11.45
C ARG A 41 7.31 4.43 -12.86
N ALA A 42 7.46 3.23 -13.41
CA ALA A 42 6.90 2.90 -14.73
C ALA A 42 5.37 3.09 -14.77
N LEU A 43 4.67 2.75 -13.69
CA LEU A 43 3.23 2.94 -13.56
C LEU A 43 2.81 4.39 -13.30
N SER A 44 3.66 5.18 -12.63
CA SER A 44 3.34 6.57 -12.28
C SER A 44 3.02 7.45 -13.50
N ALA A 45 3.61 7.14 -14.66
CA ALA A 45 3.31 7.81 -15.93
C ALA A 45 1.87 7.56 -16.44
N LEU A 46 1.24 6.47 -16.01
CA LEU A 46 -0.09 6.03 -16.45
C LEU A 46 -1.20 6.34 -15.44
N SER A 47 -0.82 6.77 -14.24
CA SER A 47 -1.75 7.15 -13.17
C SER A 47 -1.42 8.56 -12.66
N PRO A 48 -1.79 9.61 -13.41
CA PRO A 48 -1.63 11.00 -12.99
C PRO A 48 -2.61 11.31 -11.86
N GLY A 49 -2.24 10.98 -10.63
CA GLY A 49 -3.12 11.16 -9.48
C GLY A 49 -2.58 10.61 -8.17
N ARG A 50 -1.26 10.47 -8.03
CA ARG A 50 -0.70 10.09 -6.74
C ARG A 50 -1.00 11.22 -5.76
N SER A 51 -1.78 10.93 -4.73
CA SER A 51 -1.90 11.83 -3.59
C SER A 51 -0.50 11.99 -2.99
N ASP A 52 -0.06 13.23 -2.83
CA ASP A 52 1.17 13.52 -2.10
C ASP A 52 1.17 12.85 -0.74
N ALA A 53 2.37 12.58 -0.20
CA ALA A 53 2.48 12.19 1.19
C ALA A 53 1.72 13.21 2.07
N PRO A 54 0.96 12.78 3.09
CA PRO A 54 0.22 13.69 3.95
C PRO A 54 1.16 14.75 4.51
N ARG A 55 0.74 16.02 4.47
CA ARG A 55 1.52 17.07 5.14
C ARG A 55 1.52 16.78 6.64
N ARG A 56 2.51 17.32 7.36
CA ARG A 56 2.60 17.17 8.81
C ARG A 56 1.28 17.53 9.53
N ASN A 57 0.58 18.56 9.05
CA ASN A 57 -0.72 18.98 9.61
C ASN A 57 -1.84 17.97 9.35
N ASP A 58 -1.82 17.31 8.20
CA ASP A 58 -2.79 16.26 7.85
C ASP A 58 -2.58 15.05 8.76
N LEU A 59 -1.31 14.64 8.93
CA LEU A 59 -0.93 13.58 9.86
C LEU A 59 -1.34 13.93 11.30
N ALA A 60 -1.04 15.14 11.78
CA ALA A 60 -1.42 15.57 13.13
C ALA A 60 -2.94 15.59 13.35
N SER A 61 -3.71 15.89 12.29
CA SER A 61 -5.17 15.84 12.34
C SER A 61 -5.68 14.40 12.39
N LEU A 62 -5.07 13.48 11.65
CA LEU A 62 -5.36 12.05 11.71
C LEU A 62 -5.04 11.45 13.09
N MET A 63 -3.89 11.80 13.68
CA MET A 63 -3.51 11.33 15.03
C MET A 63 -4.51 11.77 16.11
N ARG A 64 -5.08 12.97 15.99
CA ARG A 64 -6.12 13.46 16.91
C ARG A 64 -7.47 12.76 16.68
N ALA A 65 -7.81 12.48 15.42
CA ALA A 65 -9.05 11.80 15.06
C ALA A 65 -9.03 10.30 15.41
N PHE A 66 -7.86 9.68 15.35
CA PHE A 66 -7.63 8.26 15.62
C PHE A 66 -6.50 8.10 16.65
N PRO A 67 -6.75 8.42 17.93
CA PRO A 67 -5.75 8.23 18.97
C PRO A 67 -5.47 6.73 19.13
N ASP A 68 -4.19 6.35 19.14
CA ASP A 68 -3.79 4.99 19.44
C ASP A 68 -4.30 4.60 20.83
N LYS A 69 -5.05 3.51 20.90
CA LYS A 69 -5.35 2.90 22.19
C LYS A 69 -4.08 2.16 22.59
N THR A 70 -3.59 2.37 23.81
CA THR A 70 -2.69 1.40 24.43
C THR A 70 -3.39 0.06 24.30
N LEU A 71 -2.82 -0.85 23.51
CA LEU A 71 -3.24 -2.24 23.54
C LEU A 71 -3.22 -2.60 25.01
N GLN A 72 -4.40 -2.78 25.60
CA GLN A 72 -4.50 -3.35 26.92
C GLN A 72 -3.74 -4.67 26.79
N GLU A 73 -2.66 -4.85 27.55
CA GLU A 73 -1.78 -6.03 27.54
C GLU A 73 -2.53 -7.32 27.97
N GLU A 74 -3.84 -7.39 27.75
CA GLU A 74 -4.67 -8.54 28.02
C GLU A 74 -4.56 -9.53 26.85
N ALA A 75 -3.97 -10.68 27.18
CA ALA A 75 -3.98 -11.92 26.43
C ALA A 75 -2.88 -12.11 25.36
N TRP A 76 -1.61 -11.98 25.76
CA TRP A 76 -0.66 -13.01 25.33
C TRP A 76 -0.54 -14.06 26.45
N PRO A 77 -1.04 -15.29 26.30
CA PRO A 77 -0.69 -16.36 27.22
C PRO A 77 0.79 -16.66 27.03
N LYS A 78 1.60 -16.25 28.01
CA LYS A 78 2.98 -16.73 28.14
C LYS A 78 2.91 -18.21 28.53
N THR A 79 2.97 -19.09 27.55
CA THR A 79 3.37 -20.48 27.68
C THR A 79 4.61 -20.72 26.86
#